data_AF-A0A6C0ASI8-F1
#
_entry.id   AF-A0A6C0ASI8-F1
#
_cell.length_a   1.000
_cell.length_b   1.000
_cell.length_c   1.000
_cell.angle_alpha   90.00
_cell.angle_beta   90.00
_cell.angle_gamma   90.00
#
_symmetry.space_group_name_H-M   'P 1'
#
loop_
_entity.id
_entity.type
_entity.pdbx_description
1 polymer ?
#
loop_
_entity_poly.entity_id
_entity_poly.type
_entity_poly.pdbx_seq_one_letter_code
_entity_poly.pdbx_strand_id
1 'polypeptide(L)'
;MNYFSAYIYSIIGIKLLFILMAVIHIILKIKGKINSDLDKKILYWKERIEFVFIILMAILLIYIFNPRMPHTNLLNFEVKLLFYLFGFILIITADWKLFFHESKWFKYLQQSVGEKE
;
A
#
# COMPACT_ATOMS: atom_id res chain seq x y z
N MET A 1 20.48 -2.02 -19.00
CA MET A 1 19.74 -1.35 -17.91
C MET A 1 20.43 -1.65 -16.59
N ASN A 2 20.59 -0.65 -15.72
CA ASN A 2 21.05 -0.89 -14.35
C ASN A 2 20.01 -1.74 -13.61
N TYR A 3 20.44 -2.76 -12.84
CA TYR A 3 19.54 -3.65 -12.10
C TYR A 3 18.59 -2.88 -11.18
N PHE A 4 19.07 -1.77 -10.60
CA PHE A 4 18.26 -0.87 -9.79
C PHE A 4 17.11 -0.24 -10.59
N SER A 5 17.39 0.31 -11.78
CA SER A 5 16.35 0.89 -12.63
C SER A 5 15.33 -0.16 -13.08
N ALA A 6 15.79 -1.36 -13.45
CA ALA A 6 14.89 -2.46 -13.79
C ALA A 6 13.96 -2.84 -12.61
N TYR A 7 14.49 -2.82 -11.39
CA TYR A 7 13.71 -3.04 -10.18
C TYR A 7 12.63 -1.95 -9.98
N ILE A 8 12.98 -0.67 -10.10
CA ILE A 8 12.01 0.43 -10.01
C ILE A 8 10.91 0.30 -11.08
N TYR A 9 11.27 -0.01 -12.32
CA TYR A 9 10.28 -0.23 -13.39
C TYR A 9 9.36 -1.42 -13.09
N SER A 10 9.87 -2.47 -12.44
CA SER A 10 9.04 -3.61 -12.02
C SER A 10 7.98 -3.20 -11.00
N ILE A 11 8.34 -2.33 -10.04
CA ILE A 11 7.40 -1.79 -9.04
C ILE A 11 6.31 -0.97 -9.73
N ILE A 12 6.71 -0.09 -10.65
CA ILE A 12 5.76 0.73 -11.43
C ILE A 12 4.85 -0.18 -12.26
N GLY A 13 5.40 -1.20 -12.91
CA GLY A 13 4.64 -2.17 -13.71
C GLY A 13 3.58 -2.92 -12.88
N ILE A 14 3.94 -3.38 -11.68
CA ILE A 14 2.99 -4.02 -10.76
C ILE A 14 1.89 -3.05 -10.33
N LYS A 15 2.22 -1.77 -10.10
CA LYS A 15 1.21 -0.77 -9.76
C LYS A 15 0.24 -0.51 -10.93
N LEU A 16 0.74 -0.50 -12.16
CA LEU A 16 -0.10 -0.41 -13.36
C LEU A 16 -1.02 -1.64 -13.49
N LEU A 17 -0.52 -2.85 -13.25
CA LEU A 17 -1.34 -4.06 -13.21
C LEU A 17 -2.44 -3.98 -12.16
N PHE A 18 -2.14 -3.47 -10.96
CA PHE A 18 -3.16 -3.24 -9.93
C PHE A 18 -4.26 -2.29 -10.40
N ILE A 19 -3.89 -1.16 -11.03
CA ILE A 19 -4.85 -0.19 -11.57
C ILE A 19 -5.73 -0.84 -12.64
N LEU A 20 -5.15 -1.62 -13.56
CA LEU A 20 -5.91 -2.35 -14.57
C LEU A 20 -6.95 -3.28 -13.94
N MET A 21 -6.56 -4.05 -12.91
CA MET A 21 -7.49 -4.95 -12.21
C MET A 21 -8.61 -4.17 -11.50
N ALA A 22 -8.30 -3.02 -10.91
CA ALA A 22 -9.30 -2.13 -10.31
C ALA A 22 -10.29 -1.59 -11.35
N VAL A 23 -9.81 -1.17 -12.52
CA VAL A 23 -10.65 -0.70 -13.63
C VAL A 23 -11.56 -1.82 -14.13
N ILE A 24 -11.03 -3.04 -14.33
CA ILE A 24 -11.85 -4.18 -14.79
C ILE A 24 -12.93 -4.50 -13.75
N HIS A 25 -12.62 -4.49 -12.46
CA HIS A 25 -13.60 -4.69 -11.39
C HIS A 25 -14.70 -3.61 -11.43
N ILE A 26 -14.35 -2.34 -11.65
CA ILE A 26 -15.32 -1.25 -11.80
C ILE A 26 -16.21 -1.47 -13.03
N ILE A 27 -15.65 -1.90 -14.17
CA ILE A 27 -16.42 -2.20 -15.38
C ILE A 27 -17.40 -3.36 -15.14
N LEU A 28 -16.97 -4.42 -14.44
CA LEU A 28 -17.84 -5.53 -14.07
C LEU A 28 -18.96 -5.09 -13.12
N LYS A 29 -18.65 -4.17 -12.20
CA LYS A 29 -19.63 -3.54 -11.31
C LYS A 29 -20.70 -2.78 -12.09
N ILE A 30 -20.29 -1.96 -13.06
CA ILE A 30 -21.22 -1.19 -13.91
C ILE A 30 -22.07 -2.11 -14.79
N LYS A 31 -21.50 -3.21 -15.29
CA LYS A 31 -22.22 -4.21 -16.09
C LYS A 31 -23.14 -5.13 -15.27
N GLY A 32 -23.26 -4.92 -13.95
CA GLY A 32 -24.09 -5.74 -13.07
C GLY A 32 -23.60 -7.18 -12.89
N LYS A 33 -22.35 -7.48 -13.23
CA LYS A 33 -21.74 -8.83 -13.14
C LYS A 33 -20.92 -9.03 -11.87
N ILE A 34 -21.29 -8.32 -10.81
CA ILE A 34 -20.69 -8.43 -9.48
C ILE A 34 -20.89 -9.86 -8.98
N ASN A 35 -19.88 -10.46 -8.34
CA ASN A 35 -19.87 -11.85 -7.86
C ASN A 35 -19.80 -12.94 -8.94
N SER A 36 -19.61 -12.60 -10.21
CA SER A 36 -19.26 -13.60 -11.22
C SER A 36 -17.92 -14.27 -10.90
N ASP A 37 -17.67 -15.47 -11.42
CA ASP A 37 -16.40 -16.17 -11.21
C ASP A 37 -15.18 -15.34 -11.66
N LEU A 38 -15.37 -14.53 -12.70
CA LEU A 38 -14.36 -13.57 -13.17
C LEU A 38 -14.11 -12.47 -12.15
N ASP A 39 -15.17 -11.88 -11.56
CA ASP A 39 -15.05 -10.84 -10.55
C ASP A 39 -14.31 -11.32 -9.30
N LYS A 40 -14.65 -12.52 -8.82
CA LYS A 40 -13.96 -13.18 -7.69
C LYS A 40 -12.47 -13.42 -7.99
N LYS A 41 -12.16 -13.92 -9.20
CA LYS A 41 -10.76 -14.09 -9.63
C LYS A 41 -10.02 -12.76 -9.71
N ILE A 42 -10.66 -11.71 -10.21
CA ILE A 42 -10.06 -10.37 -10.31
C ILE A 42 -9.75 -9.80 -8.94
N LEU A 43 -10.71 -9.88 -8.00
CA LEU A 43 -10.50 -9.43 -6.62
C LEU A 43 -9.36 -10.19 -5.94
N TYR A 44 -9.33 -11.52 -6.09
CA TYR A 44 -8.25 -12.36 -5.56
C TYR A 44 -6.88 -11.93 -6.10
N TRP A 45 -6.74 -11.78 -7.41
CA TRP A 45 -5.48 -11.35 -8.01
C TRP A 45 -5.12 -9.91 -7.64
N LYS A 46 -6.09 -9.02 -7.50
CA LYS A 46 -5.87 -7.63 -7.05
C LYS A 46 -5.21 -7.60 -5.68
N GLU A 47 -5.72 -8.36 -4.72
CA GLU A 47 -5.16 -8.47 -3.36
C GLU A 47 -3.73 -9.03 -3.39
N ARG A 48 -3.47 -10.04 -4.21
CA ARG A 48 -2.12 -10.63 -4.35
C ARG A 48 -1.12 -9.66 -4.97
N ILE A 49 -1.53 -8.93 -6.01
CA ILE A 49 -0.68 -7.92 -6.67
C ILE A 49 -0.36 -6.78 -5.69
N GLU A 50 -1.32 -6.35 -4.89
CA GLU A 50 -1.12 -5.34 -3.85
C GLU A 50 -0.12 -5.82 -2.78
N PHE A 51 -0.25 -7.07 -2.35
CA PHE A 51 0.70 -7.66 -1.41
C PHE A 51 2.13 -7.72 -1.98
N VAL A 52 2.29 -8.13 -3.24
CA VAL A 52 3.60 -8.15 -3.91
C VAL A 52 4.16 -6.73 -4.04
N PHE A 53 3.33 -5.73 -4.35
CA PHE A 53 3.75 -4.34 -4.39
C PHE A 53 4.28 -3.87 -3.03
N ILE A 54 3.59 -4.18 -1.94
CA ILE A 54 4.02 -3.83 -0.57
C ILE A 54 5.38 -4.47 -0.26
N ILE A 55 5.57 -5.75 -0.60
CA ILE A 55 6.85 -6.46 -0.41
C ILE A 55 7.98 -5.76 -1.17
N LEU A 56 7.77 -5.44 -2.45
CA LEU A 56 8.80 -4.79 -3.25
C LEU A 56 9.16 -3.39 -2.72
N MET A 57 8.17 -2.64 -2.26
CA MET A 57 8.39 -1.35 -1.62
C MET A 57 9.14 -1.47 -0.29
N ALA A 58 8.81 -2.49 0.52
CA ALA A 58 9.51 -2.77 1.77
C ALA A 58 10.97 -3.15 1.53
N ILE A 59 11.26 -4.00 0.53
CA ILE A 59 12.62 -4.35 0.13
C ILE A 59 13.38 -3.10 -0.34
N LEU A 60 12.73 -2.22 -1.12
CA LEU A 60 13.33 -0.97 -1.57
C LEU A 60 13.71 -0.06 -0.40
N LEU A 61 12.82 0.07 0.60
CA LEU A 61 13.09 0.83 1.83
C LEU A 61 14.30 0.26 2.58
N ILE A 62 14.32 -1.05 2.81
CA ILE A 62 15.44 -1.72 3.50
C ILE A 62 16.75 -1.50 2.76
N TYR A 63 16.75 -1.60 1.43
CA TYR A 63 17.94 -1.43 0.60
C TYR A 63 18.49 0.00 0.63
N ILE A 64 17.61 1.00 0.47
CA ILE A 64 17.99 2.42 0.44
C ILE A 64 18.41 2.92 1.82
N PHE A 65 17.62 2.59 2.85
CA PHE A 65 17.81 3.06 4.22
C PHE A 65 18.59 2.06 5.10
N ASN A 66 19.39 1.18 4.50
CA ASN A 66 20.26 0.27 5.25
C ASN A 66 21.27 1.08 6.08
N PRO A 67 21.24 1.00 7.43
CA PRO A 67 22.12 1.81 8.28
C PRO A 67 23.61 1.43 8.14
N ARG A 68 23.92 0.21 7.66
CA ARG A 68 25.30 -0.25 7.47
C ARG A 68 25.92 0.26 6.18
N MET A 69 25.11 0.45 5.15
CA MET A 69 25.52 0.90 3.81
C MET A 69 24.39 1.76 3.24
N PRO A 70 24.31 3.04 3.63
CA PRO A 70 23.24 3.91 3.17
C PRO A 70 23.41 4.21 1.68
N HIS A 71 22.44 3.84 0.85
CA HIS A 71 22.42 4.11 -0.58
C HIS A 71 21.61 5.38 -0.88
N THR A 72 21.80 6.43 -0.08
CA THR A 72 21.06 7.69 -0.21
C THR A 72 21.37 8.42 -1.52
N ASN A 73 22.49 8.10 -2.17
CA ASN A 73 22.81 8.55 -3.53
C ASN A 73 21.81 8.05 -4.59
N LEU A 74 21.08 6.96 -4.32
CA LEU A 74 20.04 6.42 -5.20
C LEU A 74 18.65 7.06 -4.96
N LEU A 75 18.51 7.97 -3.97
CA LEU A 75 17.27 8.75 -3.74
C LEU A 75 17.11 9.85 -4.77
N ASN A 76 16.81 9.45 -6.01
CA ASN A 76 16.36 10.36 -7.05
C ASN A 76 14.89 10.78 -6.82
N PHE A 77 14.40 11.70 -7.65
CA PHE A 77 13.01 12.18 -7.55
C PHE A 77 11.98 11.06 -7.63
N GLU A 78 12.20 10.08 -8.51
CA GLU A 78 11.30 8.94 -8.71
C GLU A 78 11.17 8.09 -7.45
N VAL A 79 12.29 7.69 -6.85
CA VAL A 79 12.31 6.87 -5.62
C VAL A 79 11.68 7.63 -4.46
N LYS A 80 11.94 8.94 -4.34
CA LYS A 80 11.30 9.80 -3.33
C LYS A 80 9.78 9.84 -3.52
N LEU A 81 9.32 10.01 -4.75
CA LEU A 81 7.90 10.01 -5.09
C LEU A 81 7.24 8.65 -4.78
N LEU A 82 7.91 7.54 -5.14
CA LEU A 82 7.44 6.20 -4.83
C LEU A 82 7.26 6.00 -3.32
N PHE A 83 8.27 6.35 -2.50
CA PHE A 83 8.17 6.24 -1.04
C PHE A 83 7.10 7.14 -0.45
N TYR A 84 6.98 8.37 -0.94
CA TYR A 84 5.93 9.30 -0.50
C TYR A 84 4.53 8.69 -0.74
N LEU A 85 4.25 8.25 -1.97
CA LEU A 85 2.97 7.63 -2.30
C LEU A 85 2.74 6.33 -1.52
N PHE A 86 3.78 5.53 -1.33
CA PHE A 86 3.69 4.29 -0.56
C PHE A 86 3.33 4.53 0.91
N GLY A 87 3.88 5.57 1.54
CA GLY A 87 3.50 5.97 2.90
C GLY A 87 2.00 6.28 3.02
N PHE A 88 1.45 7.07 2.09
CA PHE A 88 0.00 7.34 2.07
C PHE A 88 -0.83 6.07 1.85
N ILE A 89 -0.39 5.19 0.96
CA ILE A 89 -1.06 3.91 0.73
C ILE A 89 -1.13 3.12 2.03
N LEU A 90 0.00 2.96 2.75
CA LEU A 90 0.03 2.22 4.02
C LEU A 90 -0.94 2.79 5.05
N ILE A 91 -1.01 4.12 5.18
CA ILE A 91 -1.94 4.79 6.11
C ILE A 91 -3.40 4.50 5.73
N ILE A 92 -3.74 4.58 4.44
CA ILE A 92 -5.12 4.36 3.98
C ILE A 92 -5.51 2.88 4.09
N THR A 93 -4.59 1.97 3.81
CA THR A 93 -4.86 0.52 3.78
C THR A 93 -4.68 -0.17 5.14
N ALA A 94 -4.12 0.52 6.15
CA ALA A 94 -3.97 -0.03 7.48
C ALA A 94 -5.32 -0.40 8.09
N ASP A 95 -5.37 -1.54 8.81
CA ASP A 95 -6.55 -1.89 9.60
C ASP A 95 -6.58 -1.07 10.89
N TRP A 96 -7.17 0.12 10.79
CA TRP A 96 -7.34 1.03 11.92
C TRP A 96 -8.15 0.43 13.07
N LYS A 97 -8.97 -0.60 12.82
CA LYS A 97 -9.74 -1.23 13.90
C LYS A 97 -8.81 -1.87 14.92
N LEU A 98 -7.70 -2.48 14.49
CA LEU A 98 -6.70 -3.03 15.40
C LEU A 98 -6.11 -1.97 16.32
N PHE A 99 -5.83 -0.77 15.78
CA PHE A 99 -5.27 0.34 16.55
C PHE A 99 -6.26 0.88 17.60
N PHE A 100 -7.55 0.96 17.27
CA PHE A 100 -8.57 1.51 18.16
C PHE A 100 -9.21 0.47 19.10
N HIS A 101 -9.20 -0.83 18.78
CA HIS A 101 -9.88 -1.86 19.58
C HIS A 101 -9.08 -2.31 20.82
N GLU A 102 -7.75 -2.31 20.78
CA GLU A 102 -6.91 -2.68 21.93
C GLU A 102 -6.58 -1.50 22.87
N SER A 103 -6.90 -0.27 22.45
CA SER A 103 -6.51 0.93 23.19
C SER A 103 -7.45 1.19 24.36
N LYS A 104 -7.21 0.51 25.49
CA LYS A 104 -7.69 0.96 26.82
C LYS A 104 -7.34 2.43 27.08
N TRP A 105 -6.28 2.93 26.45
CA TRP A 105 -5.82 4.32 26.52
C TRP A 105 -6.79 5.33 25.89
N PHE A 106 -7.55 4.95 24.85
CA PHE A 106 -8.56 5.83 24.25
C PHE A 106 -9.72 6.13 25.21
N LYS A 107 -10.07 5.16 26.09
CA LYS A 107 -11.07 5.38 27.15
C LYS A 107 -10.61 6.40 28.19
N TYR A 108 -9.31 6.41 28.53
CA TYR A 108 -8.76 7.37 29.49
C TYR A 108 -8.76 8.81 28.97
N LEU A 109 -8.47 9.02 27.68
CA LEU A 109 -8.57 10.34 27.06
C LEU A 109 -10.02 10.84 27.02
N GLN A 110 -10.97 9.97 26.68
CA GLN A 110 -12.39 10.33 26.67
C GLN A 110 -12.90 10.68 28.06
N GLN A 111 -12.42 10.01 29.11
CA GLN A 111 -12.77 10.29 30.50
C GLN A 111 -12.18 11.62 31.00
N SER A 112 -10.93 11.95 30.63
CA SER A 112 -10.29 13.23 31.00
C SER A 112 -10.86 14.47 30.30
N VAL A 113 -11.54 14.29 29.17
CA VAL A 113 -12.15 15.39 28.40
C VAL A 113 -13.64 15.57 28.74
N GLY A 114 -14.31 14.52 29.22
CA GLY A 114 -15.73 14.55 29.61
C GLY A 114 -16.03 14.99 31.05
N GLU A 115 -15.03 15.13 31.93
CA GLU A 115 -15.21 15.54 33.34
C GLU A 115 -15.18 17.08 33.54
N LYS A 116 -15.40 17.87 32.49
CA LYS A 116 -15.56 19.33 32.59
C LYS A 116 -16.98 19.77 32.18
N GLU A 117 -17.99 19.27 32.87
CA GLU A 117 -19.31 19.92 32.98
C GLU A 117 -19.81 19.86 34.42
#